data_AF-A0A0Q4MK41-F1
#
_entry.id   AF-A0A0Q4MK41-F1
#
_cell.length_a   1.000
_cell.length_b   1.000
_cell.length_c   1.000
_cell.angle_alpha   90.00
_cell.angle_beta   90.00
_cell.angle_gamma   90.00
#
_symmetry.space_group_name_H-M   'P 1'
#
loop_
_entity.id
_entity.type
_entity.pdbx_description
1 polymer ?
#
loop_
_entity_poly.entity_id
_entity_poly.type
_entity_poly.pdbx_seq_one_letter_code
_entity_poly.pdbx_strand_id
1 'polypeptide(L)' 'MKLPRSPVIWCLSVVCITLLIFTFLTRKSLCEIRYRDEYREVAAFLACDAGK' A
#
# COMPACT_ATOMS: atom_id res chain seq x y z
N MET A 1 -32.21 -1.83 19.70
CA MET A 1 -31.38 -3.01 19.37
C MET A 1 -30.11 -2.96 20.21
N LYS A 2 -29.98 -3.83 21.20
CA LYS A 2 -28.81 -3.88 22.09
C LYS A 2 -27.79 -4.80 21.42
N LEU A 3 -26.96 -4.24 20.55
CA LEU A 3 -25.95 -5.05 19.85
C LEU A 3 -25.02 -5.64 20.92
N PRO A 4 -24.86 -6.97 20.97
CA PRO A 4 -23.92 -7.58 21.88
C PRO A 4 -22.55 -6.97 21.57
N ARG A 5 -21.95 -6.33 22.57
CA ARG A 5 -20.74 -5.51 22.37
C ARG A 5 -19.55 -6.35 21.89
N SER A 6 -19.55 -7.64 22.19
CA SER A 6 -18.51 -8.61 21.82
C SER A 6 -18.36 -8.81 20.29
N PRO A 7 -19.40 -9.17 19.52
CA PRO A 7 -19.24 -9.35 18.07
C PRO A 7 -18.90 -8.06 17.33
N VAL A 8 -19.38 -6.89 17.81
CA VAL A 8 -19.01 -5.60 17.21
C VAL A 8 -17.52 -5.30 17.40
N ILE A 9 -16.98 -5.55 18.60
CA ILE A 9 -15.55 -5.40 18.87
C ILE A 9 -14.74 -6.38 18.03
N TRP A 10 -15.18 -7.62 17.91
CA TRP A 10 -14.51 -8.61 17.07
C TRP A 10 -14.49 -8.22 15.60
N CYS A 11 -15.64 -7.80 15.04
CA CYS A 11 -15.73 -7.30 13.66
C CYS A 11 -14.83 -6.08 13.45
N LEU A 12 -14.89 -5.09 14.35
CA LEU A 12 -14.04 -3.90 14.28
C LEU A 12 -12.56 -4.29 14.32
N SER A 13 -12.17 -5.22 15.19
CA SER A 13 -10.78 -5.67 15.30
C SER A 13 -10.30 -6.34 14.02
N VAL A 14 -11.09 -7.26 13.45
CA VAL A 14 -10.78 -7.93 12.17
C VAL A 14 -10.63 -6.88 11.05
N VAL A 15 -11.59 -5.97 10.91
CA VAL A 15 -11.55 -4.91 9.89
C VAL A 15 -10.34 -4.01 10.08
N CYS A 16 -10.04 -3.59 11.31
CA CYS A 16 -8.88 -2.75 11.61
C CYS A 16 -7.57 -3.46 11.26
N ILE A 17 -7.42 -4.74 11.60
CA ILE A 17 -6.22 -5.52 11.27
C ILE A 17 -6.08 -5.68 9.76
N THR A 18 -7.16 -5.99 9.03
CA THR A 18 -7.11 -6.09 7.56
C THR A 18 -6.69 -4.76 6.94
N LEU A 19 -7.25 -3.63 7.39
CA LEU A 19 -6.88 -2.30 6.90
C LEU A 19 -5.44 -1.94 7.24
N LEU A 20 -4.95 -2.28 8.43
CA LEU A 20 -3.56 -2.05 8.81
C LEU A 20 -2.60 -2.86 7.95
N ILE A 21 -2.89 -4.15 7.73
CA ILE A 21 -2.09 -5.00 6.84
C ILE A 21 -2.13 -4.44 5.42
N PHE A 22 -3.31 -4.10 4.91
CA PHE A 22 -3.45 -3.52 3.57
C PHE A 22 -2.73 -2.18 3.47
N THR A 23 -2.79 -1.32 4.48
CA THR A 23 -2.10 -0.02 4.50
C THR A 23 -0.60 -0.20 4.62
N PHE A 24 -0.12 -1.17 5.40
CA PHE A 24 1.30 -1.46 5.56
C PHE A 24 1.88 -2.08 4.29
N LEU A 25 1.16 -3.06 3.71
CA LEU A 25 1.44 -3.61 2.40
C LEU A 25 1.37 -2.51 1.35
N THR A 26 0.36 -1.65 1.37
CA THR A 26 0.24 -0.53 0.43
C THR A 26 1.32 0.52 0.68
N ARG A 27 1.82 0.76 1.89
CA ARG A 27 2.95 1.68 2.13
C ARG A 27 4.28 1.08 1.70
N LYS A 28 4.53 -0.20 2.01
CA LYS A 28 5.73 -0.93 1.58
C LYS A 28 5.72 -1.18 0.09
N SER A 29 4.59 -1.60 -0.45
CA SER A 29 4.33 -1.83 -1.86
C SER A 29 4.14 -0.54 -2.63
N LEU A 30 3.64 0.58 -2.08
CA LEU A 30 3.73 1.88 -2.77
C LEU A 30 5.17 2.38 -2.72
N CYS A 31 5.92 2.22 -1.63
CA CYS A 31 7.34 2.56 -1.68
C CYS A 31 8.10 1.66 -2.67
N GLU A 32 7.75 0.37 -2.80
CA GLU A 32 8.43 -0.57 -3.70
C GLU A 32 7.93 -0.47 -5.15
N ILE A 33 6.62 -0.39 -5.39
CA ILE A 33 5.98 -0.19 -6.70
C ILE A 33 6.21 1.23 -7.19
N ARG A 34 6.10 2.28 -6.37
CA ARG A 34 6.37 3.66 -6.80
C ARG A 34 7.86 3.89 -7.02
N TYR A 35 8.75 3.23 -6.26
CA TYR A 35 10.18 3.20 -6.59
C TYR A 35 10.44 2.40 -7.87
N ARG A 36 9.72 1.29 -8.12
CA ARG A 36 9.87 0.50 -9.35
C ARG A 36 9.23 1.15 -10.58
N ASP A 37 8.22 1.99 -10.38
CA ASP A 37 7.64 2.84 -11.42
C ASP A 37 8.62 3.99 -11.67
N GLU A 38 8.92 4.83 -10.68
CA GLU A 38 9.84 5.98 -10.77
C GLU A 38 11.22 5.57 -11.31
N TYR A 39 11.84 4.51 -10.81
CA TYR A 39 13.13 4.04 -11.32
C TYR A 39 13.04 3.54 -12.78
N ARG A 40 11.91 2.98 -13.19
CA ARG A 40 11.72 2.48 -14.56
C ARG A 40 11.36 3.59 -15.55
N GLU A 41 10.68 4.65 -15.12
CA GLU A 41 10.48 5.87 -15.93
C GLU A 41 11.76 6.72 -15.95
N VAL A 42 12.49 6.82 -14.84
CA VAL A 42 13.78 7.52 -14.74
C VAL A 42 14.87 6.79 -15.51
N ALA A 43 14.92 5.45 -15.52
CA ALA A 43 15.86 4.70 -16.36
C ALA A 43 15.56 4.88 -17.85
N ALA A 44 14.27 4.98 -18.23
CA ALA A 44 13.90 5.30 -19.61
C ALA A 44 14.32 6.73 -20.00
N PHE A 45 14.15 7.70 -19.09
CA PHE A 45 14.59 9.08 -19.34
C PHE A 45 16.13 9.20 -19.38
N LEU A 46 16.84 8.55 -18.45
CA LEU A 46 18.30 8.56 -18.38
C LEU A 46 18.94 7.82 -19.58
N ALA A 47 18.32 6.74 -20.07
CA ALA A 47 18.74 6.06 -21.28
C ALA A 47 18.45 6.86 -22.57
N CYS A 48 17.42 7.73 -22.55
CA CYS A 48 17.08 8.58 -23.69
C CYS A 48 17.92 9.87 -23.76
N ASP A 49 18.52 10.31 -22.66
CA ASP A 49 19.36 11.52 -22.62
C ASP A 49 20.85 11.24 -22.92
N ALA A 50 21.33 10.00 -22.73
CA ALA A 50 22.72 9.61 -22.98
C ALA A 50 23.10 9.41 -24.47
N GLY A 51 22.27 9.92 -25.40
CA GLY A 51 22.41 9.73 -26.85
C GLY A 51 22.56 11.01 -27.67
N LYS A 52 22.98 12.14 -27.07
CA LYS A 52 23.36 13.36 -27.80
C LYS A 52 24.82 13.73 -27.63
#